data_AF-A0A016SAN3-F1
#
_entry.id   AF-A0A016SAN3-F1
#
_cell.length_a   1.000
_cell.length_b   1.000
_cell.length_c   1.000
_cell.angle_alpha   90.00
_cell.angle_beta   90.00
_cell.angle_gamma   90.00
#
_symmetry.space_group_name_H-M   'P 1'
#
loop_
_entity.id
_entity.type
_entity.pdbx_description
1 polymer ?
#
loop_
_entity_poly.entity_id
_entity_poly.type
_entity_poly.pdbx_seq_one_letter_code
_entity_poly.pdbx_strand_id
1 'polypeptide(L)'
;MHNLLRSFPRVMLLVAVLDVFWRIAFFFQLLELDFEFRIVTGSELGNEILEKVLNVSYEVAIFIVHLFPLYFPVLLMVFVRHYRTLTSSRFSQITAMLCCKSDTIVDYRCETMRSILADQKKRRSMMMSVH
;
A
#
# COMPACT_ATOMS: atom_id res chain seq x y z
N MET A 1 -10.21 10.14 -13.90
CA MET A 1 -9.32 11.16 -13.28
C MET A 1 -10.03 12.05 -12.27
N HIS A 2 -11.27 12.52 -12.53
CA HIS A 2 -12.02 13.44 -11.66
C HIS A 2 -12.23 13.02 -10.19
N ASN A 3 -12.45 11.73 -9.91
CA ASN A 3 -12.67 11.26 -8.53
C ASN A 3 -11.38 11.17 -7.69
N LEU A 4 -10.20 11.10 -8.34
CA LEU A 4 -8.91 11.05 -7.66
C LEU A 4 -8.58 12.41 -7.03
N LEU A 5 -8.73 13.48 -7.81
CA LEU A 5 -8.47 14.86 -7.39
C LEU A 5 -9.38 15.34 -6.26
N ARG A 6 -10.58 14.76 -6.11
CA ARG A 6 -11.55 15.18 -5.08
C ARG A 6 -11.41 14.39 -3.79
N SER A 7 -11.03 13.10 -3.87
CA SER A 7 -10.92 12.20 -2.72
C SER A 7 -9.56 12.31 -2.04
N PHE A 8 -8.49 12.47 -2.81
CA PHE A 8 -7.11 12.57 -2.30
C PHE A 8 -6.91 13.71 -1.28
N PRO A 9 -7.31 14.96 -1.54
CA PRO A 9 -7.12 16.03 -0.57
C PRO A 9 -7.94 15.84 0.72
N ARG A 10 -9.10 15.17 0.66
CA ARG A 10 -9.91 14.88 1.85
C ARG A 10 -9.25 13.84 2.77
N VAL A 11 -8.69 12.79 2.17
CA VAL A 11 -7.95 11.76 2.92
C VAL A 11 -6.68 12.36 3.51
N MET A 12 -5.98 13.18 2.72
CA MET A 12 -4.76 13.85 3.16
C MET A 12 -5.04 14.86 4.29
N LEU A 13 -6.19 15.54 4.26
CA LEU A 13 -6.64 16.42 5.35
C LEU A 13 -6.97 15.64 6.62
N LEU A 14 -7.67 14.50 6.51
CA LEU A 14 -7.92 13.60 7.65
C LEU A 14 -6.62 13.10 8.28
N VAL A 15 -5.67 12.66 7.46
CA VAL A 15 -4.34 12.24 7.94
C VAL A 15 -3.61 13.40 8.61
N ALA A 16 -3.64 14.60 8.03
CA ALA A 16 -3.02 15.79 8.60
C ALA A 16 -3.64 16.19 9.94
N VAL A 17 -4.97 16.13 10.08
CA VAL A 17 -5.66 16.41 11.34
C VAL A 17 -5.28 15.38 12.41
N LEU A 18 -5.23 14.09 12.04
CA LEU A 18 -4.74 13.06 12.95
C LEU A 18 -3.29 13.32 13.37
N ASP A 19 -2.40 13.60 12.41
CA ASP A 19 -0.98 13.83 12.66
C ASP A 19 -0.76 15.02 13.61
N VAL A 20 -1.48 16.13 13.39
CA VAL A 20 -1.46 17.29 14.28
C VAL A 20 -1.97 16.93 15.68
N PHE A 21 -3.07 16.19 15.78
CA PHE A 21 -3.62 15.76 17.08
C PHE A 21 -2.60 14.93 17.89
N TRP A 22 -1.95 13.96 17.25
CA TRP A 22 -0.93 13.13 17.91
C TRP A 22 0.32 13.93 18.28
N ARG A 23 0.75 14.88 17.44
CA ARG A 23 1.87 15.77 17.75
C ARG A 23 1.59 16.68 18.95
N ILE A 24 0.35 17.17 19.08
CA ILE A 24 -0.05 17.97 20.24
C ILE A 24 -0.01 17.12 21.51
N ALA A 25 -0.50 15.88 21.48
CA ALA A 25 -0.40 14.96 22.62
C ALA A 25 1.07 14.70 23.01
N PHE A 26 1.94 14.46 22.03
CA PHE A 26 3.39 14.30 22.24
C PHE A 26 4.04 15.56 22.81
N PHE A 27 3.59 16.74 22.40
CA PHE A 27 4.11 18.02 22.87
C PHE A 27 3.80 18.27 24.35
N PHE A 28 2.58 17.96 24.80
CA PHE A 28 2.24 18.03 26.23
C PHE A 28 3.07 17.05 27.06
N GLN A 29 3.37 15.86 26.53
CA GLN A 29 4.24 14.89 27.20
C GLN A 29 5.68 15.40 27.32
N LEU A 30 6.23 15.97 26.23
CA LEU A 30 7.57 16.56 26.23
C LEU A 30 7.68 17.71 27.24
N LEU A 31 6.63 18.54 27.35
CA LEU A 31 6.56 19.58 28.38
C LEU A 31 6.57 19.00 29.80
N GLU A 32 5.83 17.92 30.05
CA GLU A 32 5.82 17.27 31.36
C GLU A 32 7.18 16.63 31.69
N LEU A 33 7.84 16.01 30.71
CA LEU A 33 9.09 15.27 30.90
C LEU A 33 10.34 16.17 30.96
N ASP A 34 10.44 17.20 30.12
CA ASP A 34 11.62 18.09 30.04
C ASP A 34 11.52 19.29 31.01
N PHE A 35 10.31 19.75 31.36
CA PHE A 35 10.12 20.94 32.19
C PHE A 35 9.48 20.66 33.55
N GLU A 36 9.26 19.38 33.92
CA GLU A 36 8.50 18.97 35.11
C GLU A 36 7.14 19.70 35.20
N PHE A 37 6.54 20.00 34.04
CA PHE A 37 5.36 20.84 33.96
C PHE A 37 4.13 20.06 34.42
N ARG A 38 3.82 20.15 35.72
CA ARG A 38 2.67 19.46 36.31
C ARG A 38 1.40 20.28 36.13
N ILE A 39 0.47 19.79 35.32
CA ILE A 39 -0.86 20.40 35.18
C ILE A 39 -1.64 20.09 36.44
N VAL A 40 -1.84 21.10 37.31
CA VAL A 40 -2.56 20.93 38.58
C VAL A 40 -3.98 21.44 38.42
N THR A 41 -4.96 20.55 38.59
CA THR A 41 -6.40 20.86 38.52
C THR A 41 -6.97 21.41 39.84
N GLY A 42 -6.17 21.42 40.91
CA GLY A 42 -6.56 21.90 42.24
C GLY A 42 -7.34 20.86 43.08
N SER A 43 -7.57 19.66 42.55
CA SER A 43 -8.19 18.53 43.23
C SER A 43 -7.24 17.33 43.20
N GLU A 44 -7.04 16.64 44.33
CA GLU A 44 -6.21 15.41 44.37
C GLU A 44 -6.76 14.34 43.42
N LEU A 45 -8.08 14.17 43.41
CA LEU A 45 -8.78 13.20 42.57
C LEU A 45 -8.69 13.60 41.08
N GLY A 46 -8.76 14.90 40.79
CA GLY A 46 -8.57 15.44 39.45
C GLY A 46 -7.15 15.24 38.92
N ASN A 47 -6.15 15.42 39.77
CA ASN A 47 -4.74 15.18 39.41
C ASN A 47 -4.48 13.70 39.14
N GLU A 48 -5.00 12.78 39.96
CA GLU A 48 -4.80 11.34 39.74
C GLU A 48 -5.44 10.86 38.44
N ILE A 49 -6.65 11.36 38.12
CA ILE A 49 -7.32 11.06 36.85
C ILE A 49 -6.52 11.65 35.69
N LEU A 50 -6.06 12.89 35.80
CA LEU A 50 -5.31 13.56 34.75
C LEU A 50 -4.02 12.82 34.43
N GLU A 51 -3.26 12.42 35.44
CA GLU A 51 -2.02 11.65 35.30
C GLU A 51 -2.28 10.30 34.60
N LYS A 52 -3.33 9.58 35.01
CA LYS A 52 -3.74 8.33 34.35
C LYS A 52 -4.12 8.53 32.89
N VAL A 53 -4.90 9.56 32.58
CA VAL A 53 -5.35 9.85 31.22
C VAL A 53 -4.17 10.24 30.33
N LEU A 54 -3.26 11.09 30.81
CA LEU A 54 -2.06 11.47 30.07
C LEU A 54 -1.19 10.24 29.77
N ASN A 55 -0.93 9.39 30.75
CA ASN A 55 -0.07 8.23 30.57
C ASN A 55 -0.66 7.21 29.57
N VAL A 56 -1.97 6.93 29.64
CA VAL A 56 -2.65 6.08 28.65
C VAL A 56 -2.64 6.72 27.27
N SER A 57 -2.90 8.03 27.18
CA SER A 57 -2.90 8.74 25.90
C SER A 57 -1.54 8.71 25.20
N TYR A 58 -0.45 8.73 25.99
CA TYR A 58 0.91 8.63 25.50
C TYR A 58 1.24 7.26 24.93
N GLU A 59 0.91 6.20 25.67
CA GLU A 59 1.16 4.83 25.22
C GLU A 59 0.43 4.55 23.90
N VAL A 60 -0.82 5.01 23.79
CA VAL A 60 -1.60 4.94 22.56
C VAL A 60 -0.97 5.79 21.44
N ALA A 61 -0.50 7.00 21.73
CA ALA A 61 0.14 7.87 20.75
C ALA A 61 1.43 7.25 20.19
N ILE A 62 2.29 6.68 21.04
CA ILE A 62 3.51 5.97 20.61
C ILE A 62 3.15 4.84 19.65
N PHE A 63 2.18 4.02 20.04
CA PHE A 63 1.78 2.87 19.25
C PHE A 63 1.27 3.29 17.86
N ILE A 64 0.46 4.34 17.80
CA ILE A 64 -0.07 4.89 16.55
C ILE A 64 1.04 5.51 15.69
N VAL A 65 1.99 6.23 16.27
CA VAL A 65 3.13 6.79 15.51
C VAL A 65 3.99 5.66 14.92
N HIS A 66 4.25 4.59 15.66
CA HIS A 66 5.02 3.45 15.16
C HIS A 66 4.28 2.66 14.08
N LEU A 67 2.95 2.60 14.15
CA LEU A 67 2.10 1.96 13.15
C LEU A 67 1.87 2.81 11.90
N PHE A 68 2.26 4.10 11.91
CA PHE A 68 2.14 5.03 10.78
C PHE A 68 2.59 4.45 9.44
N PRO A 69 3.83 3.92 9.30
CA PRO A 69 4.31 3.34 8.04
C PRO A 69 3.46 2.17 7.54
N LEU A 70 2.66 1.53 8.41
CA LEU A 70 1.85 0.37 8.06
C LEU A 70 0.41 0.74 7.69
N TYR A 71 -0.26 1.60 8.47
CA TYR A 71 -1.64 1.99 8.13
C TYR A 71 -1.71 3.03 7.01
N PHE A 72 -0.70 3.89 6.85
CA PHE A 72 -0.68 4.91 5.80
C PHE A 72 -0.80 4.32 4.38
N PRO A 73 0.00 3.31 3.96
CA PRO A 73 -0.15 2.69 2.64
C PRO A 73 -1.47 1.92 2.51
N VAL A 74 -1.98 1.33 3.59
CA VAL A 74 -3.28 0.64 3.60
C VAL A 74 -4.42 1.62 3.35
N LEU A 75 -4.44 2.76 4.03
CA LEU A 75 -5.42 3.83 3.78
C LEU A 75 -5.32 4.34 2.33
N LEU A 76 -4.12 4.52 1.81
CA LEU A 76 -3.93 4.89 0.40
C LEU A 76 -4.51 3.83 -0.55
N MET A 77 -4.30 2.54 -0.31
CA MET A 77 -4.89 1.48 -1.12
C MET A 77 -6.42 1.45 -1.06
N VAL A 78 -7.01 1.69 0.12
CA VAL A 78 -8.48 1.67 0.30
C VAL A 78 -9.14 2.87 -0.38
N PHE A 79 -8.63 4.08 -0.14
CA PHE A 79 -9.30 5.31 -0.57
C PHE A 79 -8.91 5.75 -1.98
N VAL A 80 -7.71 5.38 -2.46
CA VAL A 80 -7.23 5.80 -3.76
C VAL A 80 -7.39 4.66 -4.75
N ARG A 81 -8.48 4.76 -5.55
CA ARG A 81 -8.83 3.77 -6.58
C ARG A 81 -7.68 3.47 -7.55
N HIS A 82 -6.82 4.44 -7.83
CA HIS A 82 -5.63 4.29 -8.67
C HIS A 82 -4.59 3.33 -8.05
N TYR A 83 -4.28 3.50 -6.75
CA TYR A 83 -3.38 2.58 -6.05
C TYR A 83 -3.98 1.18 -5.99
N ARG A 84 -5.29 1.06 -5.76
CA ARG A 84 -5.97 -0.25 -5.77
C ARG A 84 -5.82 -1.00 -7.10
N THR A 85 -5.99 -0.31 -8.23
CA THR A 85 -5.79 -0.91 -9.58
C THR A 85 -4.34 -1.25 -9.87
N LEU A 86 -3.40 -0.44 -9.38
CA LEU A 86 -1.96 -0.70 -9.56
C LEU A 86 -1.54 -1.92 -8.73
N THR A 87 -1.98 -2.01 -7.47
CA THR A 87 -1.71 -3.17 -6.61
C THR A 87 -2.33 -4.44 -7.18
N SER A 88 -3.57 -4.42 -7.66
CA SER A 88 -4.19 -5.61 -8.26
C SER A 88 -3.45 -6.10 -9.51
N SER A 89 -2.96 -5.17 -10.34
CA SER A 89 -2.14 -5.50 -11.51
C SER A 89 -0.79 -6.10 -11.11
N ARG A 90 -0.11 -5.51 -10.13
CA ARG A 90 1.17 -6.05 -9.61
C ARG A 90 0.99 -7.39 -8.92
N PHE A 91 -0.09 -7.56 -8.15
CA PHE A 91 -0.41 -8.83 -7.50
C PHE A 91 -0.72 -9.92 -8.53
N SER A 92 -1.43 -9.57 -9.63
CA SER A 92 -1.65 -10.46 -10.78
C SER A 92 -0.35 -10.83 -11.49
N GLN A 93 0.62 -9.91 -11.61
CA GLN A 93 1.93 -10.20 -12.21
C GLN A 93 2.78 -11.08 -11.31
N ILE A 94 2.77 -10.83 -9.99
CA ILE A 94 3.50 -11.63 -9.00
C ILE A 94 2.90 -13.04 -8.92
N THR A 95 1.57 -13.17 -8.91
CA THR A 95 0.91 -14.48 -8.98
C THR A 95 1.14 -15.18 -10.31
N ALA A 96 1.23 -14.47 -11.44
CA ALA A 96 1.61 -15.06 -12.73
C ALA A 96 3.11 -15.41 -12.85
N MET A 97 3.97 -14.87 -12.00
CA MET A 97 5.36 -15.30 -11.87
C MET A 97 5.51 -16.48 -10.91
N LEU A 98 4.78 -16.49 -9.80
CA LEU A 98 4.83 -17.55 -8.77
C LEU A 98 4.10 -18.81 -9.20
N CYS A 99 2.90 -18.67 -9.74
CA CYS A 99 2.33 -19.69 -10.60
C CYS A 99 2.97 -19.43 -11.95
N CYS A 100 3.98 -20.20 -12.37
CA CYS A 100 4.37 -20.29 -13.78
C CYS A 100 3.14 -20.72 -14.59
N LYS A 101 2.24 -19.77 -14.84
CA LYS A 101 1.08 -19.96 -15.65
C LYS A 101 1.63 -19.93 -17.04
N SER A 102 2.00 -21.12 -17.49
CA SER A 102 2.03 -21.51 -18.89
C SER A 102 0.61 -21.33 -19.45
N ASP A 103 0.10 -20.10 -19.44
CA ASP A 103 -0.91 -19.68 -20.37
C ASP A 103 -0.16 -19.67 -21.70
N THR A 104 -0.16 -20.84 -22.35
CA THR A 104 -0.01 -20.97 -23.77
C THR A 104 -1.14 -20.16 -24.40
N ILE A 105 -1.01 -18.84 -24.39
CA ILE A 105 -1.59 -18.02 -25.44
C ILE A 105 -0.88 -18.55 -26.67
N VAL A 106 -1.55 -19.48 -27.35
CA VAL A 106 -1.11 -20.02 -28.63
C VAL A 106 -1.02 -18.81 -29.54
N ASP A 107 0.19 -18.30 -29.70
CA ASP A 107 0.46 -17.22 -30.61
C ASP A 107 0.32 -17.82 -32.01
N TYR A 108 -0.91 -17.77 -32.53
CA TYR A 108 -1.31 -18.36 -33.81
C TYR A 108 -0.36 -17.91 -34.93
N ARG A 109 0.28 -16.74 -34.80
CA ARG A 109 1.28 -16.24 -35.73
C ARG A 109 2.55 -17.10 -35.74
N CYS A 110 3.04 -17.49 -34.57
CA CYS A 110 4.19 -18.37 -34.42
C CYS A 110 3.88 -19.81 -34.84
N GLU A 111 2.68 -20.33 -34.55
CA GLU A 111 2.27 -21.65 -35.06
C GLU A 111 2.10 -21.65 -36.58
N THR A 112 1.50 -20.59 -37.15
CA THR A 112 1.37 -20.43 -38.60
C THR A 112 2.74 -20.35 -39.28
N MET A 113 3.70 -19.64 -38.68
CA MET A 113 5.05 -19.58 -39.23
C MET A 113 5.76 -20.95 -39.16
N ARG A 114 5.57 -21.70 -38.06
CA ARG A 114 6.09 -23.07 -37.91
C ARG A 114 5.48 -24.04 -38.93
N SER A 115 4.17 -23.96 -39.17
CA SER A 115 3.51 -24.83 -40.16
C SER A 115 3.97 -24.51 -41.58
N ILE A 116 4.12 -23.22 -41.94
CA ILE A 116 4.67 -22.80 -43.23
C ILE A 116 6.12 -23.29 -43.42
N LEU A 117 6.97 -23.15 -42.39
CA LEU A 117 8.36 -23.64 -42.43
C LEU A 117 8.43 -25.17 -42.57
N ALA A 118 7.55 -25.90 -41.89
CA ALA A 118 7.48 -27.36 -42.02
C ALA A 118 7.05 -27.77 -43.43
N ASP A 119 6.07 -27.08 -44.03
CA ASP A 119 5.59 -27.39 -45.37
C ASP A 119 6.64 -27.05 -46.45
N GLN A 120 7.36 -25.93 -46.29
CA GLN A 120 8.52 -25.56 -47.11
C GLN A 120 9.63 -26.61 -47.05
N LYS A 121 9.96 -27.09 -45.84
CA LYS A 121 10.99 -28.12 -45.64
C LYS A 121 10.58 -29.45 -46.29
N LYS A 122 9.31 -29.85 -46.13
CA LYS A 122 8.76 -31.08 -46.73
C LYS A 122 8.75 -31.03 -48.26
N ARG A 123 8.44 -29.87 -48.86
CA ARG A 123 8.52 -29.69 -50.31
C ARG A 123 9.96 -29.77 -50.82
N ARG A 124 10.93 -29.16 -50.12
CA ARG A 124 12.35 -29.30 -50.49
C ARG A 124 12.84 -30.75 -50.41
N SER A 125 12.46 -31.49 -49.37
CA SER A 125 12.87 -32.90 -49.25
C SER A 125 12.28 -33.78 -50.36
N MET A 126 11.05 -33.51 -50.79
CA MET A 126 10.46 -34.22 -51.94
C MET A 126 11.12 -33.83 -53.27
N MET A 127 11.45 -32.55 -53.46
CA MET A 127 12.16 -32.11 -54.67
C MET A 127 13.59 -32.69 -54.76
N MET A 128 14.26 -32.91 -53.62
CA MET A 128 15.58 -33.55 -53.58
C MET A 128 15.53 -35.08 -53.72
N SER A 129 14.36 -35.72 -53.56
CA SER A 129 14.23 -37.18 -53.77
C SER A 129 13.75 -37.57 -55.17
N VAL A 130 13.51 -36.58 -56.05
CA VAL A 130 13.06 -36.78 -57.44
C VAL A 130 14.22 -36.60 -58.43
N HIS A 131 15.45 -36.47 -57.92
CA HIS A 131 16.68 -36.38 -58.70
C HIS A 131 17.62 -37.54 -58.38
#